data_AF-A0A925RA55-F1
#
_entry.id   AF-A0A925RA55-F1
#
_cell.length_a   1.000
_cell.length_b   1.000
_cell.length_c   1.000
_cell.angle_alpha   90.00
_cell.angle_beta   90.00
_cell.angle_gamma   90.00
#
_symmetry.space_group_name_H-M   'P 1'
#
loop_
_entity.id
_entity.type
_entity.pdbx_description
1 polymer ?
#
loop_
_entity_poly.entity_id
_entity_poly.type
_entity_poly.pdbx_seq_one_letter_code
_entity_poly.pdbx_strand_id
1 'polypeptide(L)'
;MHNIHRNPNVMWREEVDALAEAQAGLECGDDIGDIGTAVLFSGGAMLSINVLGAEIWKLCDGRGIEEIVAELLEQFDVEEELLRSDVQAFLDDLTKKGFITYAE
;
A
#
# COMPACT_ATOMS: atom_id res chain seq x y z
N MET A 1 8.28 -11.39 14.85
CA MET A 1 7.64 -10.66 13.74
C MET A 1 7.96 -9.21 13.94
N HIS A 2 8.35 -8.49 12.89
CA HIS A 2 8.60 -7.06 13.02
C HIS A 2 7.30 -6.31 12.74
N ASN A 3 6.95 -5.38 13.61
CA ASN A 3 5.79 -4.51 13.46
C ASN A 3 6.14 -3.38 12.48
N ILE A 4 5.24 -3.10 11.54
CA ILE A 4 5.51 -2.14 10.46
C ILE A 4 4.82 -0.83 10.80
N HIS A 5 5.61 0.24 10.87
CA HIS A 5 5.10 1.58 11.17
C HIS A 5 5.42 2.56 10.05
N ARG A 6 4.43 3.37 9.68
CA ARG A 6 4.64 4.57 8.85
C ARG A 6 5.62 5.53 9.52
N ASN A 7 6.50 6.12 8.73
CA ASN A 7 7.30 7.24 9.20
C ASN A 7 6.37 8.45 9.44
N PRO A 8 6.32 9.01 10.66
CA PRO A 8 5.40 10.09 11.01
C PRO A 8 5.65 11.40 10.25
N ASN A 9 6.81 11.54 9.60
CA ASN A 9 7.13 12.70 8.76
C ASN A 9 6.61 12.58 7.33
N VAL A 10 6.06 11.42 6.95
CA VAL A 10 5.46 11.23 5.63
C VAL A 10 4.09 11.88 5.62
N MET A 11 3.97 12.92 4.79
CA MET A 11 2.69 13.50 4.44
C MET A 11 2.08 12.64 3.34
N TRP A 12 0.77 12.40 3.39
CA TRP A 12 0.09 11.67 2.33
C TRP A 12 -1.32 12.18 2.12
N ARG A 13 -1.84 11.92 0.92
CA ARG A 13 -3.21 12.24 0.54
C ARG A 13 -3.73 11.21 -0.45
N GLU A 14 -5.04 10.97 -0.41
CA GLU A 14 -5.74 10.17 -1.40
C GLU A 14 -6.25 11.08 -2.51
N GLU A 15 -6.11 10.62 -3.75
CA GLU A 15 -6.64 11.28 -4.94
C GLU A 15 -8.05 10.72 -5.18
N VAL A 16 -9.06 11.40 -4.63
CA VAL A 16 -10.46 10.91 -4.53
C VAL A 16 -11.03 10.49 -5.89
N ASP A 17 -10.79 11.25 -6.95
CA ASP A 17 -11.28 10.94 -8.28
C ASP A 17 -10.63 9.67 -8.85
N ALA A 18 -9.31 9.51 -8.67
CA ALA A 18 -8.56 8.35 -9.13
C ALA A 18 -8.92 7.09 -8.31
N LEU A 19 -9.16 7.24 -7.00
CA LEU A 19 -9.61 6.15 -6.15
C LEU A 19 -10.98 5.63 -6.59
N ALA A 20 -11.93 6.51 -6.91
CA ALA A 20 -13.24 6.12 -7.39
C ALA A 20 -13.18 5.39 -8.75
N GLU A 21 -12.32 5.85 -9.66
CA GLU A 21 -12.08 5.18 -10.94
C GLU A 21 -11.47 3.78 -10.75
N ALA A 22 -10.44 3.66 -9.92
CA ALA A 22 -9.80 2.38 -9.63
C ALA A 22 -10.76 1.38 -8.96
N GLN A 23 -11.63 1.84 -8.05
CA GLN A 23 -12.65 1.00 -7.42
C GLN A 23 -13.68 0.50 -8.44
N ALA A 24 -14.20 1.39 -9.30
CA ALA A 24 -15.16 1.00 -10.34
C ALA A 24 -14.54 0.03 -11.37
N GLY A 25 -13.25 0.20 -11.69
CA GLY A 25 -12.52 -0.71 -12.56
C GLY A 25 -12.29 -2.09 -11.93
N LEU A 26 -12.02 -2.15 -10.62
CA LEU A 26 -11.88 -3.41 -9.88
C LEU A 26 -13.17 -4.24 -9.95
N GLU A 27 -14.33 -3.61 -9.80
CA GLU A 27 -15.64 -4.27 -9.94
C GLU A 27 -15.89 -4.81 -11.36
N CYS A 28 -15.31 -4.17 -12.37
CA CYS A 28 -15.41 -4.59 -13.78
C CYS A 28 -14.34 -5.61 -14.20
N GLY A 29 -13.35 -5.89 -13.36
CA GLY A 29 -12.20 -6.73 -13.68
C GLY A 29 -11.17 -6.07 -14.61
N ASP A 30 -11.13 -4.73 -14.65
CA ASP A 30 -10.14 -3.96 -15.41
C ASP A 30 -8.77 -3.95 -14.70
N ASP A 31 -7.71 -3.81 -15.50
CA ASP A 31 -6.35 -3.67 -14.97
C ASP A 31 -6.15 -2.23 -14.45
N ILE A 32 -6.36 -2.06 -13.15
CA ILE A 32 -6.25 -0.76 -12.45
C ILE A 32 -4.91 -0.60 -11.73
N GLY A 33 -3.96 -1.51 -11.96
CA GLY A 33 -2.69 -1.57 -11.22
C GLY A 33 -1.82 -0.33 -11.39
N ASP A 34 -1.94 0.36 -12.51
CA ASP A 34 -1.16 1.56 -12.83
C ASP A 34 -1.82 2.88 -12.39
N ILE A 35 -3.07 2.85 -11.92
CA ILE A 35 -3.78 4.06 -11.49
C ILE A 35 -3.26 4.48 -10.12
N GLY A 36 -2.53 5.60 -10.08
CA GLY A 36 -2.10 6.22 -8.83
C GLY A 36 -3.28 6.83 -8.06
N THR A 37 -3.64 6.23 -6.92
CA THR A 37 -4.78 6.64 -6.09
C THR A 37 -4.37 7.39 -4.83
N ALA A 38 -3.09 7.36 -4.46
CA ALA A 38 -2.57 8.15 -3.35
C ALA A 38 -1.15 8.65 -3.63
N VAL A 39 -0.80 9.75 -2.96
CA VAL A 39 0.54 10.35 -3.06
C VAL A 39 1.15 10.42 -1.67
N LEU A 40 2.35 9.86 -1.54
CA LEU A 40 3.21 9.96 -0.36
C LEU A 40 4.30 11.02 -0.62
N PHE A 41 4.60 11.83 0.39
CA PHE A 41 5.62 12.87 0.33
C PHE A 41 6.46 12.90 1.59
N SER A 42 7.78 12.79 1.44
CA SER A 42 8.74 12.90 2.54
C SER A 42 10.10 13.35 2.03
N GLY A 43 10.72 14.31 2.72
CA GLY A 43 12.10 14.73 2.42
C GLY A 43 12.36 15.22 0.99
N GLY A 44 11.33 15.73 0.30
CA GLY A 44 11.43 16.15 -1.11
C GLY A 44 11.20 15.02 -2.14
N ALA A 45 11.01 13.78 -1.70
CA ALA A 45 10.58 12.68 -2.54
C ALA A 45 9.05 12.61 -2.59
N MET A 46 8.50 12.46 -3.78
CA MET A 46 7.07 12.23 -4.02
C MET A 46 6.91 10.85 -4.66
N LEU A 47 6.02 10.03 -4.11
CA LEU A 47 5.71 8.69 -4.61
C LEU A 47 4.20 8.59 -4.84
N SER A 48 3.81 8.34 -6.08
CA SER A 48 2.42 7.95 -6.40
C SER A 48 2.29 6.44 -6.22
N ILE A 49 1.24 6.00 -5.52
CA ILE A 49 0.95 4.60 -5.25
C ILE A 49 -0.45 4.26 -5.74
N ASN A 50 -0.63 3.02 -6.18
CA ASN A 50 -1.93 2.51 -6.63
C ASN A 50 -2.84 2.14 -5.45
N VAL A 51 -4.04 1.64 -5.75
CA VAL A 51 -5.03 1.25 -4.72
C VAL A 51 -4.47 0.22 -3.74
N LEU A 52 -3.79 -0.82 -4.23
CA LEU A 52 -3.20 -1.84 -3.37
C LEU A 52 -2.12 -1.24 -2.46
N GLY A 53 -1.23 -0.43 -3.02
CA GLY A 53 -0.19 0.28 -2.26
C GLY A 53 -0.77 1.23 -1.21
N ALA A 54 -1.87 1.92 -1.52
CA ALA A 54 -2.57 2.79 -0.58
C ALA A 54 -3.15 2.01 0.60
N GLU A 55 -3.75 0.84 0.35
CA GLU A 55 -4.23 -0.03 1.43
C GLU A 55 -3.06 -0.58 2.26
N ILE A 56 -2.00 -1.11 1.64
CA ILE A 56 -0.80 -1.57 2.38
C ILE A 56 -0.24 -0.44 3.26
N TRP A 57 -0.15 0.79 2.73
CA TRP A 57 0.31 1.96 3.47
C TRP A 57 -0.55 2.26 4.70
N LYS A 58 -1.88 2.20 4.58
CA LYS A 58 -2.81 2.42 5.70
C LYS A 58 -2.60 1.39 6.82
N LEU A 59 -2.28 0.15 6.46
CA LEU A 59 -2.06 -0.97 7.38
C LEU A 59 -0.65 -1.02 7.98
N CYS A 60 0.24 -0.11 7.58
CA CYS A 60 1.53 0.12 8.25
C CYS A 60 1.32 0.92 9.55
N ASP A 61 0.43 0.46 10.43
CA ASP A 61 0.03 1.09 11.69
C ASP A 61 0.55 0.36 12.93
N GLY A 62 1.43 -0.62 12.74
CA GLY A 62 1.98 -1.49 13.77
C GLY A 62 1.65 -2.96 13.57
N ARG A 63 1.01 -3.35 12.48
CA ARG A 63 0.79 -4.76 12.12
C ARG A 63 2.03 -5.41 11.52
N GLY A 64 2.10 -6.73 11.59
CA GLY A 64 3.07 -7.54 10.84
C GLY A 64 2.61 -7.87 9.43
N ILE A 65 3.52 -8.34 8.58
CA ILE A 65 3.21 -8.66 7.17
C ILE A 65 2.06 -9.66 7.01
N GLU A 66 2.00 -10.70 7.86
CA GLU A 66 0.95 -11.72 7.77
C GLU A 66 -0.44 -11.16 8.09
N GLU A 67 -0.53 -10.20 9.02
CA GLU A 67 -1.79 -9.52 9.35
C GLU A 67 -2.23 -8.59 8.21
N ILE A 68 -1.28 -7.91 7.58
CA ILE A 68 -1.54 -7.06 6.41
C ILE A 68 -2.04 -7.91 5.24
N VAL A 69 -1.37 -9.02 4.93
CA VAL A 69 -1.78 -9.93 3.85
C VAL A 69 -3.17 -10.50 4.12
N ALA A 70 -3.44 -10.95 5.34
CA ALA A 70 -4.75 -11.49 5.71
C ALA A 70 -5.89 -10.47 5.51
N GLU A 71 -5.69 -9.21 5.92
CA GLU A 71 -6.70 -8.16 5.77
C GLU A 71 -6.89 -7.71 4.31
N LEU A 72 -5.84 -7.82 3.48
CA LEU A 72 -5.93 -7.52 2.06
C LEU A 72 -6.61 -8.66 1.27
N LEU A 73 -6.44 -9.93 1.68
CA LEU A 73 -7.17 -11.05 1.06
C LEU A 73 -8.68 -10.97 1.26
N GLU A 74 -9.16 -10.28 2.30
CA GLU A 74 -10.60 -10.03 2.49
C GLU A 74 -11.15 -8.96 1.52
N GLN A 75 -10.27 -8.14 0.94
CA GLN A 75 -10.62 -7.00 0.09
C GLN A 75 -10.34 -7.24 -1.40
N PHE A 76 -9.33 -8.06 -1.71
CA PHE A 76 -8.88 -8.33 -3.07
C PHE A 76 -9.00 -9.83 -3.37
N ASP A 77 -9.68 -10.17 -4.47
CA ASP A 77 -9.80 -11.55 -4.96
C ASP A 77 -8.53 -11.94 -5.75
N VAL A 78 -7.44 -12.15 -5.03
CA VAL A 78 -6.11 -12.47 -5.58
C VAL A 78 -5.51 -13.68 -4.88
N GLU A 79 -4.55 -14.34 -5.53
CA GLU A 79 -3.83 -15.46 -4.92
C GLU A 79 -2.93 -14.98 -3.77
N GLU A 80 -2.97 -15.67 -2.62
CA GLU A 80 -2.20 -15.30 -1.42
C GLU A 80 -0.70 -15.18 -1.68
N GLU A 81 -0.11 -16.11 -2.46
CA GLU A 81 1.33 -16.08 -2.72
C GLU A 81 1.73 -14.84 -3.54
N LEU A 82 0.92 -14.51 -4.55
CA LEU A 82 1.11 -13.32 -5.38
C LEU A 82 0.95 -12.04 -4.55
N LEU A 83 -0.12 -11.94 -3.77
CA LEU A 83 -0.36 -10.79 -2.89
C LEU A 83 0.73 -10.63 -1.84
N ARG A 84 1.19 -11.72 -1.21
CA ARG A 84 2.29 -11.68 -0.24
C ARG A 84 3.57 -11.16 -0.91
N SER A 85 3.86 -11.58 -2.13
CA SER A 85 5.01 -11.09 -2.90
C SER A 85 4.90 -9.59 -3.21
N ASP A 86 3.73 -9.12 -3.64
CA ASP A 86 3.50 -7.70 -3.92
C ASP A 86 3.61 -6.83 -2.65
N VAL A 87 3.02 -7.29 -1.55
CA VAL A 87 3.12 -6.63 -0.24
C VAL A 87 4.58 -6.54 0.19
N GLN A 88 5.34 -7.63 0.11
CA GLN A 88 6.75 -7.65 0.50
C GLN A 88 7.59 -6.70 -0.37
N ALA A 89 7.41 -6.74 -1.70
CA ALA A 89 8.12 -5.88 -2.63
C ALA A 89 7.83 -4.40 -2.38
N PHE A 90 6.57 -4.07 -2.10
CA PHE A 90 6.14 -2.71 -1.77
C PHE A 90 6.76 -2.22 -0.46
N LEU A 91 6.69 -3.01 0.61
CA LEU A 91 7.28 -2.68 1.90
C LEU A 91 8.80 -2.51 1.82
N ASP A 92 9.48 -3.34 1.04
CA ASP A 92 10.92 -3.22 0.80
C ASP A 92 11.29 -1.90 0.09
N ASP A 93 10.49 -1.47 -0.90
CA ASP A 93 10.69 -0.19 -1.57
C ASP A 93 10.46 1.00 -0.60
N LEU A 94 9.38 0.96 0.17
CA LEU A 94 9.09 2.01 1.15
C LEU A 94 10.15 2.09 2.25
N THR A 95 10.67 0.95 2.70
CA THR A 95 11.74 0.91 3.72
C THR A 95 13.02 1.52 3.17
N LYS A 96 13.43 1.17 1.93
CA LYS A 96 14.61 1.74 1.28
C LYS A 96 14.51 3.26 1.11
N LYS A 97 13.29 3.77 0.88
CA LYS A 97 13.01 5.20 0.74
C LYS A 97 12.77 5.92 2.08
N GLY A 98 12.74 5.19 3.20
CA GLY A 98 12.52 5.74 4.54
C GLY A 98 11.07 6.16 4.82
N PHE A 99 10.11 5.62 4.09
CA PHE A 99 8.67 5.90 4.27
C PHE A 99 8.05 5.06 5.39
N ILE A 100 8.63 3.90 5.69
CA ILE A 100 8.23 3.03 6.82
C ILE A 100 9.45 2.59 7.61
N THR A 101 9.21 2.06 8.80
CA THR A 101 10.22 1.46 9.69
C THR A 101 9.70 0.17 10.29
N TYR A 102 10.61 -0.79 10.49
CA TYR A 102 10.34 -2.00 11.25
C TYR A 102 10.68 -1.80 12.73
N ALA A 103 9.74 -2.14 13.61
CA ALA A 103 9.92 -2.19 15.06
C ALA A 103 9.95 -3.64 15.56
N GLU A 104 10.58 -3.87 16.71
CA GLU A 104 10.59 -5.14 17.43
C GLU A 104 9.38 -5.30 18.37
#